data_AF-A0A7D8D5Y7-F1
#
_entry.id   AF-A0A7D8D5Y7-F1
#
_cell.length_a   1.000
_cell.length_b   1.000
_cell.length_c   1.000
_cell.angle_alpha   90.00
_cell.angle_beta   90.00
_cell.angle_gamma   90.00
#
_symmetry.space_group_name_H-M   'P 1'
#
loop_
_entity.id
_entity.type
_entity.pdbx_description
1 polymer ?
#
loop_
_entity_poly.entity_id
_entity_poly.type
_entity_poly.pdbx_seq_one_letter_code
_entity_poly.pdbx_strand_id
1 'polypeptide(L)' 'MNDEKKYTVVGTDVEEVKRLNKNSGLTYNQVKELLAKQMQKKK' A
#
# COMPACT_ATOMS: atom_id res chain seq x y z
N MET A 1 4.92 23.62 10.48
CA MET A 1 5.63 22.32 10.42
C MET A 1 4.57 21.26 10.67
N ASN A 2 4.47 20.25 9.81
CA ASN A 2 3.42 19.22 9.92
C ASN A 2 3.75 18.29 11.08
N ASP A 3 2.99 18.38 12.17
CA ASP A 3 3.04 17.41 13.27
C ASP A 3 2.37 16.10 12.82
N GLU A 4 3.07 15.31 12.01
CA GLU A 4 2.64 13.94 11.74
C GLU A 4 2.71 13.14 13.04
N LYS A 5 1.53 12.77 13.55
CA LYS A 5 1.42 11.97 14.77
C LYS A 5 2.05 10.60 14.54
N LYS A 6 3.11 10.29 15.30
CA LYS A 6 3.81 9.00 15.25
C LYS A 6 2.89 7.82 15.57
N TYR A 7 1.97 7.99 16.53
CA TYR A 7 1.03 6.95 16.95
C TYR A 7 -0.42 7.36 16.72
N THR A 8 -1.27 6.39 16.36
CA THR A 8 -2.73 6.57 16.32
C THR A 8 -3.31 6.61 17.74
N VAL A 9 -4.60 6.95 17.86
CA VAL A 9 -5.31 6.95 19.16
C VAL A 9 -5.33 5.58 19.85
N VAL A 10 -5.15 4.51 19.09
CA VAL A 10 -5.04 3.13 19.59
C VAL A 10 -3.59 2.64 19.71
N GLY A 11 -2.59 3.50 19.51
CA GLY A 11 -1.18 3.20 19.72
C GLY A 11 -0.44 2.59 18.51
N THR A 12 -1.03 2.61 17.32
CA THR A 12 -0.36 2.09 16.11
C THR A 12 0.73 3.05 15.64
N ASP A 13 1.96 2.57 15.44
CA ASP A 13 3.07 3.36 14.87
C ASP A 13 2.85 3.56 13.36
N VAL A 14 2.63 4.81 12.95
CA VAL A 14 2.34 5.19 11.57
C VAL A 14 3.56 5.03 10.67
N GLU A 15 4.77 5.30 11.19
CA GLU A 15 5.99 5.21 10.40
C GLU A 15 6.35 3.75 10.10
N GLU A 16 6.12 2.85 11.05
CA GLU A 16 6.30 1.42 10.84
C GLU A 16 5.30 0.88 9.80
N VAL A 17 4.03 1.29 9.85
CA VAL A 17 3.03 0.91 8.85
C VAL A 17 3.43 1.40 7.46
N LYS A 18 3.89 2.65 7.32
CA LYS A 18 4.40 3.16 6.04
C LYS A 18 5.58 2.34 5.53
N ARG A 19 6.52 1.96 6.41
CA ARG A 19 7.68 1.12 6.05
C ARG A 19 7.24 -0.25 5.56
N LEU A 20 6.32 -0.90 6.27
CA LEU A 20 5.79 -2.22 5.90
C LEU A 20 5.01 -2.16 4.58
N ASN A 21 4.19 -1.13 4.36
CA ASN A 21 3.46 -0.93 3.10
C ASN A 21 4.39 -0.72 1.91
N LYS A 22 5.53 -0.05 2.09
CA LYS A 22 6.55 0.08 1.03
C LYS A 22 7.19 -1.28 0.70
N ASN A 23 7.23 -2.21 1.65
CA ASN A 23 7.82 -3.53 1.51
C ASN A 23 6.80 -4.64 1.19
N SER A 24 5.50 -4.35 1.10
CA SER A 24 4.44 -5.33 0.91
C SER A 24 4.17 -5.72 -0.55
N GLY A 25 4.90 -5.15 -1.50
CA GLY A 25 4.70 -5.39 -2.94
C GLY A 25 3.52 -4.59 -3.53
N LEU A 26 2.88 -5.14 -4.57
CA LEU A 26 1.80 -4.47 -5.26
C LEU A 26 0.56 -4.34 -4.39
N THR A 27 -0.07 -3.17 -4.44
CA THR A 27 -1.40 -2.96 -3.87
C THR A 27 -2.44 -3.79 -4.61
N TYR A 28 -3.57 -4.04 -3.95
CA TYR A 28 -4.72 -4.73 -4.56
C TYR A 28 -5.11 -4.16 -5.92
N ASN A 29 -5.19 -2.83 -6.04
CA ASN A 29 -5.57 -2.17 -7.30
C ASN A 29 -4.51 -2.37 -8.39
N GLN A 30 -3.22 -2.31 -8.04
CA GLN A 30 -2.15 -2.57 -9.00
C GLN A 30 -2.15 -4.02 -9.48
N VAL A 31 -2.41 -4.99 -8.59
CA VAL A 31 -2.60 -6.40 -8.98
C VAL A 31 -3.80 -6.54 -9.91
N LYS A 32 -4.93 -5.91 -9.59
CA LYS A 32 -6.14 -5.93 -10.43
C LYS A 32 -5.88 -5.38 -11.83
N GLU A 33 -5.17 -4.25 -11.94
CA GLU A 33 -4.78 -3.67 -13.22
C GLU A 33 -3.81 -4.57 -14.00
N LEU A 34 -2.83 -5.17 -13.32
CA LEU A 34 -1.89 -6.11 -13.93
C LEU A 34 -2.62 -7.32 -14.52
N LEU A 35 -3.55 -7.90 -13.76
CA LEU A 35 -4.37 -9.03 -14.21
C LEU A 35 -5.25 -8.64 -15.40
N ALA A 36 -5.89 -7.47 -15.37
CA ALA A 36 -6.68 -6.97 -16.48
C ALA A 36 -5.84 -6.84 -17.77
N LYS A 37 -4.63 -6.28 -17.67
CA LYS A 37 -3.68 -6.18 -18.79
C LYS A 37 -3.24 -7.56 -19.30
N GLN A 38 -2.97 -8.51 -18.41
CA GLN A 38 -2.60 -9.88 -18.80
C GLN A 38 -3.75 -10.60 -19.52
N MET A 39 -4.99 -10.41 -19.08
CA MET A 39 -6.16 -11.00 -19.74
C MET A 39 -6.42 -10.39 -21.12
N GLN A 40 -6.22 -9.08 -21.29
CA GLN A 40 -6.34 -8.43 -22.60
C GLN A 40 -5.29 -8.94 -23.59
N LYS A 41 -4.04 -9.15 -23.14
CA LYS A 41 -2.96 -9.70 -23.98
C LYS A 41 -3.17 -11.16 -24.41
N LYS A 42 -4.02 -11.90 -23.69
CA LYS A 42 -4.34 -13.32 -24.01
C LYS A 42 -5.53 -13.46 -24.97
N LYS A 43 -6.28 -12.39 -25.21
CA LYS A 43 -7.34 -12.33 -26.21
C LYS A 43 -6.75 -11.95 -27.57
#